data_AF-A0A842W617-F1
#
_entry.id   AF-A0A842W617-F1
#
_cell.length_a   1.000
_cell.length_b   1.000
_cell.length_c   1.000
_cell.angle_alpha   90.00
_cell.angle_beta   90.00
_cell.angle_gamma   90.00
#
_symmetry.space_group_name_H-M   'P 1'
#
loop_
_entity.id
_entity.type
_entity.pdbx_description
1 polymer ?
#
loop_
_entity_poly.entity_id
_entity_poly.type
_entity_poly.pdbx_seq_one_letter_code
_entity_poly.pdbx_strand_id
1 'polypeptide(L)'
;MSSSKEIIIECMKYNKHTYLVNKDQDNKLRANCRSILDLVGLGAAKDTALEIIVEGDDEEAEELATRLYNALRCEDSYYMGFENGDKRQSI
;
A
#
# COMPACT_ATOMS: atom_id res chain seq x y z
N MET A 1 18.16 -0.49 -2.78
CA MET A 1 17.59 -0.15 -4.11
C MET A 1 16.22 0.45 -3.83
N SER A 2 15.78 1.51 -4.53
CA SER A 2 14.59 2.28 -4.15
C SER A 2 13.32 1.41 -4.07
N SER A 3 12.74 1.33 -2.87
CA SER A 3 11.60 0.52 -2.43
C SER A 3 10.35 0.74 -3.32
N SER A 4 10.21 1.92 -3.93
CA SER A 4 9.13 2.25 -4.86
C SER A 4 9.14 1.41 -6.16
N LYS A 5 10.32 1.02 -6.68
CA LYS A 5 10.39 0.22 -7.91
C LYS A 5 9.91 -1.20 -7.69
N GLU A 6 10.21 -1.78 -6.54
CA GLU A 6 9.79 -3.13 -6.18
C GLU A 6 8.28 -3.21 -6.00
N ILE A 7 7.68 -2.21 -5.32
CA ILE A 7 6.23 -2.06 -5.18
C ILE A 7 5.54 -2.03 -6.55
N ILE A 8 6.07 -1.23 -7.49
CA ILE A 8 5.50 -1.13 -8.84
C ILE A 8 5.59 -2.48 -9.56
N ILE A 9 6.75 -3.15 -9.49
CA ILE A 9 6.95 -4.44 -10.14
C ILE A 9 5.98 -5.49 -9.59
N GLU A 10 5.78 -5.55 -8.27
CA GLU A 10 4.79 -6.45 -7.67
C GLU A 10 3.37 -6.09 -8.13
N CYS A 11 2.98 -4.82 -8.09
CA CYS A 11 1.65 -4.38 -8.55
C CYS A 11 1.40 -4.57 -10.05
N MET A 12 2.46 -4.73 -10.87
CA MET A 12 2.35 -5.02 -12.30
C MET A 12 2.13 -6.51 -12.59
N LYS A 13 2.45 -7.41 -11.66
CA LYS A 13 2.20 -8.85 -11.82
C LYS A 13 0.72 -9.20 -11.70
N TYR A 14 -0.02 -8.42 -10.92
CA TYR A 14 -1.44 -8.62 -10.64
C TYR A 14 -2.25 -7.58 -11.38
N ASN A 15 -3.42 -7.96 -11.92
CA ASN A 15 -4.31 -6.99 -12.57
C ASN A 15 -5.28 -6.32 -11.58
N LYS A 16 -4.78 -5.85 -10.44
CA LYS A 16 -5.59 -5.18 -9.40
C LYS A 16 -5.29 -3.69 -9.33
N HIS A 17 -6.30 -2.90 -8.98
CA HIS A 17 -6.11 -1.51 -8.61
C HIS A 17 -5.58 -1.47 -7.18
N THR A 18 -4.45 -0.79 -6.99
CA THR A 18 -3.76 -0.75 -5.70
C THR A 18 -3.28 0.65 -5.40
N TYR A 19 -3.55 1.08 -4.17
CA TYR A 19 -3.24 2.42 -3.70
C TYR A 19 -2.51 2.38 -2.36
N LEU A 20 -1.64 3.36 -2.15
CA LEU A 20 -1.09 3.69 -0.83
C LEU A 20 -1.67 5.00 -0.34
N VAL A 21 -2.05 5.04 0.92
CA VAL A 21 -2.56 6.24 1.58
C VAL A 21 -1.62 6.61 2.71
N ASN A 22 -1.20 7.87 2.75
CA ASN A 22 -0.47 8.42 3.88
C ASN A 22 -1.47 8.86 4.95
N LYS A 23 -1.53 8.12 6.07
CA LYS A 23 -2.45 8.38 7.18
C LYS A 23 -2.09 9.65 7.95
N ASP A 24 -0.85 10.11 7.84
CA ASP A 24 -0.39 11.35 8.50
C ASP A 24 -0.88 12.61 7.78
N GLN A 25 -1.38 12.49 6.54
CA GLN A 25 -1.82 13.61 5.69
C GLN A 25 -3.35 13.64 5.47
N ASP A 26 -4.13 13.43 6.54
CA ASP A 26 -5.60 13.44 6.53
C ASP A 26 -6.24 12.47 5.51
N ASN A 27 -5.53 11.42 5.09
CA ASN A 27 -5.96 10.45 4.06
C ASN A 27 -6.33 11.05 2.70
N LYS A 28 -5.99 12.31 2.42
CA LYS A 28 -6.39 12.98 1.16
C LYS A 28 -5.55 12.57 -0.04
N LEU A 29 -4.34 12.09 0.22
CA LEU A 29 -3.40 11.69 -0.82
C LEU A 29 -3.35 10.16 -0.90
N ARG A 30 -3.93 9.65 -1.98
CA ARG A 30 -3.81 8.25 -2.41
C ARG A 30 -2.87 8.20 -3.60
N ALA A 31 -1.83 7.39 -3.51
CA ALA A 31 -0.90 7.17 -4.60
C ALA A 31 -1.24 5.85 -5.30
N ASN A 32 -1.37 5.87 -6.63
CA ASN A 32 -1.48 4.64 -7.40
C ASN A 32 -0.13 3.90 -7.38
N CYS A 33 -0.12 2.66 -6.89
CA CYS A 33 1.11 1.87 -6.74
C CYS A 33 1.76 1.47 -8.07
N ARG A 34 1.09 1.68 -9.20
CA ARG A 34 1.64 1.50 -10.55
C ARG A 34 2.27 2.77 -11.12
N SER A 35 2.09 3.92 -10.46
CA SER A 35 2.66 5.22 -10.86
C SER A 35 3.83 5.57 -9.94
N ILE A 36 5.04 5.58 -10.50
CA ILE A 36 6.23 6.04 -9.76
C ILE A 36 6.08 7.50 -9.30
N LEU A 37 5.41 8.34 -10.11
CA LEU A 37 5.22 9.75 -9.80
C LEU A 37 4.28 9.93 -8.60
N ASP A 38 3.22 9.14 -8.52
CA ASP A 38 2.27 9.19 -7.41
C ASP A 38 2.93 8.72 -6.11
N LEU A 39 3.73 7.65 -6.18
CA LEU A 39 4.47 7.14 -5.03
C LEU A 39 5.48 8.15 -4.48
N VAL A 40 6.17 8.87 -5.37
CA VAL A 40 7.06 9.97 -4.97
C VAL A 40 6.24 11.15 -4.41
N GLY A 41 5.11 11.47 -5.04
CA GLY A 41 4.20 12.55 -4.62
C GLY A 41 3.49 12.28 -3.29
N LEU A 42 3.38 11.02 -2.87
CA LEU A 42 2.86 10.62 -1.56
C LEU A 42 3.68 11.19 -0.40
N GLY A 43 4.96 11.49 -0.64
CA GLY A 43 5.87 12.08 0.34
C GLY A 43 6.07 11.20 1.58
N ALA A 44 5.88 9.88 1.46
CA ALA A 44 6.05 8.95 2.55
C ALA A 44 7.53 8.84 2.94
N ALA A 45 7.80 8.95 4.24
CA ALA A 45 9.12 8.81 4.82
C ALA A 45 9.15 7.60 5.77
N LYS A 46 10.32 7.34 6.36
CA LYS A 46 10.44 6.35 7.43
C LYS A 46 9.42 6.65 8.54
N ASP A 47 8.80 5.60 9.06
CA ASP A 47 7.78 5.65 10.12
C ASP A 47 6.45 6.35 9.73
N THR A 48 6.29 6.82 8.48
CA THR A 48 5.01 7.35 7.98
C THR A 48 3.93 6.27 8.04
N ALA A 49 2.82 6.51 8.73
CA ALA A 49 1.73 5.54 8.76
C ALA A 49 1.11 5.41 7.35
N LEU A 50 1.27 4.24 6.74
CA LEU A 50 0.75 3.92 5.41
C LEU A 50 -0.41 2.94 5.51
N GLU A 51 -1.40 3.10 4.66
CA GLU A 51 -2.47 2.14 4.44
C GLU A 51 -2.43 1.64 3.00
N ILE A 52 -2.49 0.32 2.85
CA ILE A 52 -2.54 -0.37 1.57
C ILE A 52 -4.00 -0.65 1.25
N ILE A 53 -4.48 -0.14 0.11
CA ILE A 53 -5.80 -0.43 -0.41
C ILE A 53 -5.63 -1.24 -1.68
N VAL A 54 -6.01 -2.51 -1.65
CA VAL A 54 -6.11 -3.36 -2.84
C VAL A 54 -7.58 -3.53 -3.15
N GLU A 55 -7.99 -3.19 -4.37
CA GLU A 55 -9.37 -3.44 -4.82
C GLU A 55 -9.54 -4.88 -5.28
N GLY A 56 -10.57 -5.54 -4.76
CA GLY A 56 -10.87 -6.95 -5.01
C GLY A 56 -11.00 -7.72 -3.70
N ASP A 57 -11.87 -8.73 -3.69
CA ASP A 57 -12.13 -9.61 -2.54
C ASP A 57 -11.84 -11.07 -2.94
N ASP A 58 -10.72 -11.26 -3.62
CA ASP A 58 -10.26 -12.55 -4.12
C ASP A 58 -8.84 -12.85 -3.61
N GLU A 59 -8.45 -14.12 -3.72
CA GLU A 59 -7.18 -14.64 -3.21
C GLU A 59 -5.97 -13.88 -3.79
N GLU A 60 -6.05 -13.38 -5.03
CA GLU A 60 -4.99 -12.56 -5.62
C GLU A 60 -4.86 -11.19 -4.95
N ALA A 61 -5.98 -10.59 -4.52
CA ALA A 61 -5.97 -9.31 -3.81
C ALA A 61 -5.36 -9.47 -2.40
N GLU A 62 -5.70 -10.54 -1.69
CA GLU A 62 -5.11 -10.86 -0.38
C GLU A 62 -3.61 -11.18 -0.49
N GLU A 63 -3.21 -11.96 -1.49
CA GLU A 63 -1.80 -12.27 -1.73
C GLU A 63 -1.00 -10.99 -2.03
N LEU A 64 -1.51 -10.15 -2.94
CA LEU A 64 -0.86 -8.88 -3.29
C LEU A 64 -0.72 -7.97 -2.06
N ALA A 65 -1.77 -7.80 -1.26
CA ALA A 65 -1.72 -7.00 -0.03
C ALA A 65 -0.63 -7.51 0.92
N THR A 66 -0.52 -8.82 1.10
CA THR A 66 0.50 -9.46 1.94
C THR A 66 1.91 -9.24 1.41
N ARG A 67 2.11 -9.33 0.09
CA ARG A 67 3.42 -9.10 -0.54
C ARG A 67 3.85 -7.65 -0.42
N LEU A 68 2.95 -6.71 -0.65
CA LEU A 68 3.22 -5.28 -0.50
C LEU A 68 3.52 -4.92 0.95
N TYR A 69 2.81 -5.52 1.90
CA TYR A 69 3.10 -5.36 3.31
C TYR A 69 4.52 -5.80 3.68
N ASN A 70 4.95 -6.98 3.19
CA ASN A 70 6.30 -7.47 3.44
C ASN A 70 7.37 -6.58 2.78
N ALA A 71 7.12 -6.13 1.56
CA ALA A 71 8.02 -5.20 0.86
C ALA A 71 8.18 -3.87 1.60
N LEU A 72 7.10 -3.37 2.22
CA LEU A 72 7.12 -2.14 3.03
C LEU A 72 7.73 -2.36 4.42
N ARG A 73 7.53 -3.53 5.05
CA ARG A 73 8.08 -3.83 6.40
C ARG A 73 9.55 -4.19 6.41
N CYS A 74 10.12 -4.69 5.31
CA CYS A 74 11.55 -5.02 5.25
C CYS A 74 12.47 -3.79 5.44
N GLU A 75 11.91 -2.58 5.41
CA GLU A 75 12.59 -1.35 5.83
C GLU A 75 11.82 -0.71 7.00
N ASP A 76 12.06 -1.19 8.22
CA ASP A 76 11.69 -0.56 9.52
C ASP A 76 10.24 -0.02 9.68
N SER A 77 9.39 -0.85 10.29
CA SER A 77 8.24 -0.52 11.16
C SER A 77 7.17 0.46 10.64
N TYR A 78 6.18 -0.09 9.93
CA TYR A 78 4.91 0.61 9.64
C TYR A 78 3.72 -0.08 10.32
N TYR A 79 2.87 0.69 11.01
CA TYR A 79 1.57 0.26 11.53
C TYR A 79 0.49 0.44 10.47
N MET A 80 -0.36 -0.56 10.26
CA MET A 80 -1.50 -0.52 9.34
C MET A 80 -2.81 -0.81 10.06
N GLY A 81 -3.85 -0.04 9.74
CA GLY A 81 -5.24 -0.40 9.95
C GLY A 81 -5.83 -0.92 8.66
N PHE A 82 -6.61 -2.01 8.73
CA PHE A 82 -7.30 -2.58 7.58
C PHE A 82 -8.72 -2.00 7.53
N GLU A 83 -9.01 -1.08 6.60
CA GLU A 83 -10.39 -0.75 6.25
C GLU A 83 -10.89 -1.71 5.17
N ASN A 84 -11.46 -2.83 5.64
CA ASN A 84 -12.21 -3.74 4.80
C ASN A 84 -13.58 -3.12 4.49
N GLY A 85 -13.92 -3.00 3.21
CA GLY A 85 -15.03 -2.21 2.66
C GLY A 85 -16.45 -2.57 3.11
N ASP A 86 -16.63 -3.43 4.12
CA ASP A 86 -17.93 -3.55 4.81
C ASP A 86 -17.89 -4.15 6.24
N LYS A 87 -16.72 -4.43 6.81
CA LYS A 87 -16.62 -4.87 8.21
C LYS A 87 -15.32 -4.37 8.84
N ARG A 88 -15.45 -3.40 9.73
CA ARG A 88 -14.41 -3.00 10.68
C ARG A 88 -14.08 -4.20 11.57
N GLN A 89 -12.93 -4.82 11.34
CA GLN A 89 -12.28 -5.64 12.35
C GLN A 89 -10.96 -4.99 12.73
N SER A 90 -10.97 -4.40 13.92
CA SER A 90 -9.80 -3.93 14.65
C SER A 90 -9.11 -5.13 15.32
N ILE A 91 -7.83 -5.31 15.00
CA ILE A 91 -6.87 -6.08 15.80
C ILE A 91 -5.96 -5.05 16.48
#